data_AF-A0A7G3AAI4-F1
#
_entry.id   AF-A0A7G3AAI4-F1
#
_cell.length_a   1.000
_cell.length_b   1.000
_cell.length_c   1.000
_cell.angle_alpha   90.00
_cell.angle_beta   90.00
_cell.angle_gamma   90.00
#
_symmetry.space_group_name_H-M   'P 1'
#
loop_
_entity.id
_entity.type
_entity.pdbx_description
1 polymer ?
#
loop_
_entity_poly.entity_id
_entity_poly.type
_entity_poly.pdbx_seq_one_letter_code
_entity_poly.pdbx_strand_id
1 'polypeptide(L)'
;MSTTDLEEIESRVVQLIAAKGPMIGKELAMEMPDVPALALWQTCYRSRTFHVSHFASYYLRYDITRNDQVRLSPSIQRDFLSFSLFGLPGQRDQMIERQGTLSNMHREISREKISVAQQVMKQLFVSLGREVRSQLCAFIAGDLAYFLAHNEPREHVASGEMVKGSDIDIVIILSESLPDEIKTRIDNEMTALKSLYLRHPQYRHEIDFICKRKSTMEKQFQYTDIHDKIASKIAYESMFLGGSLTLYMEVRDAMVRTGVDRLIEEDFEHALKDRKNAMHQLLKVPGDSIDEETRSLFHFSQERVEFS
;
A
#
# COMPACT_ATOMS: atom_id res chain seq x y z
N MET A 1 -16.14 29.96 14.42
CA MET A 1 -15.49 29.21 13.32
C MET A 1 -16.62 28.51 12.60
N SER A 2 -16.81 28.83 11.32
CA SER A 2 -18.05 28.55 10.58
C SER A 2 -18.25 27.05 10.41
N THR A 3 -19.49 26.62 10.63
CA THR A 3 -20.02 25.36 10.10
C THR A 3 -19.58 25.20 8.65
N THR A 4 -18.80 24.16 8.35
CA THR A 4 -18.39 23.90 6.98
C THR A 4 -19.65 23.54 6.18
N ASP A 5 -20.12 24.46 5.35
CA ASP A 5 -21.34 24.24 4.57
C ASP A 5 -21.05 23.27 3.42
N LEU A 6 -21.57 22.05 3.54
CA LEU A 6 -21.36 21.00 2.56
C LEU A 6 -21.98 21.35 1.22
N GLU A 7 -23.05 22.16 1.19
CA GLU A 7 -23.68 22.63 -0.06
C GLU A 7 -22.77 23.63 -0.79
N GLU A 8 -22.11 24.52 -0.04
CA GLU A 8 -21.11 25.44 -0.59
C GLU A 8 -19.92 24.66 -1.17
N ILE A 9 -19.40 23.66 -0.44
CA ILE A 9 -18.34 22.78 -0.93
C ILE A 9 -18.80 22.06 -2.20
N GLU A 10 -20.03 21.54 -2.23
CA GLU A 10 -20.56 20.81 -3.39
C GLU A 10 -20.57 21.70 -4.63
N SER A 11 -21.07 22.93 -4.50
CA SER A 11 -21.11 23.91 -5.58
C SER A 11 -19.71 24.21 -6.12
N ARG A 12 -18.72 24.38 -5.23
CA ARG A 12 -17.31 24.60 -5.62
C ARG A 12 -16.74 23.38 -6.36
N VAL A 13 -16.98 22.17 -5.87
CA VAL A 13 -16.52 20.93 -6.53
C VAL A 13 -17.15 20.77 -7.91
N VAL A 14 -18.46 21.04 -8.05
CA VAL A 14 -19.15 21.02 -9.35
C VAL A 14 -18.51 22.00 -10.33
N GLN A 15 -18.23 23.23 -9.90
CA GLN A 15 -17.59 24.24 -10.74
C GLN A 15 -16.18 23.80 -11.19
N LEU A 16 -15.40 23.22 -10.28
CA LEU A 16 -14.06 22.70 -10.60
C LEU A 16 -14.12 21.58 -11.64
N ILE A 17 -14.96 20.57 -11.43
CA ILE A 17 -15.09 19.43 -12.35
C ILE A 17 -15.69 19.87 -13.70
N ALA A 18 -16.61 20.83 -13.71
CA ALA A 18 -17.14 21.40 -14.95
C ALA A 18 -16.07 22.13 -15.76
N ALA A 19 -15.17 22.86 -15.09
CA ALA A 19 -14.13 23.65 -15.74
C ALA A 19 -12.89 22.82 -16.15
N LYS A 20 -12.50 21.84 -15.32
CA LYS A 20 -11.23 21.09 -15.48
C LYS A 20 -11.42 19.65 -15.95
N GLY A 21 -12.66 19.17 -16.03
CA GLY A 21 -12.97 17.77 -16.30
C GLY A 21 -12.91 16.91 -15.02
N PRO A 22 -12.97 15.57 -15.15
CA PRO A 22 -12.95 14.66 -14.01
C PRO A 22 -11.67 14.77 -13.17
N MET A 23 -11.83 14.78 -11.84
CA MET A 23 -10.73 15.00 -10.87
C MET A 23 -10.73 13.96 -9.76
N ILE A 24 -9.55 13.60 -9.26
CA ILE A 24 -9.42 12.77 -8.04
C ILE A 24 -9.50 13.62 -6.78
N GLY A 25 -9.74 12.98 -5.62
CA GLY A 25 -9.85 13.68 -4.33
C GLY A 25 -8.64 14.55 -4.01
N LYS A 26 -7.42 14.11 -4.38
CA LYS A 26 -6.19 14.89 -4.18
C LYS A 26 -6.17 16.18 -4.98
N GLU A 27 -6.61 16.14 -6.23
CA GLU A 27 -6.64 17.34 -7.08
C GLU A 27 -7.69 18.32 -6.56
N LEU A 28 -8.85 17.82 -6.11
CA LEU A 28 -9.86 18.65 -5.45
C LEU A 28 -9.32 19.29 -4.15
N ALA A 29 -8.59 18.54 -3.33
CA ALA A 29 -7.98 19.05 -2.10
C ALA A 29 -6.92 20.13 -2.38
N MET A 30 -6.16 20.00 -3.47
CA MET A 30 -5.19 21.02 -3.90
C MET A 30 -5.85 22.33 -4.34
N GLU A 31 -7.01 22.25 -4.98
CA GLU A 31 -7.79 23.42 -5.43
C GLU A 31 -8.59 24.07 -4.28
N MET A 32 -8.84 23.33 -3.20
CA MET A 32 -9.62 23.75 -2.05
C MET A 32 -8.85 23.52 -0.74
N PRO A 33 -7.66 24.14 -0.56
CA PRO A 33 -6.80 23.91 0.60
C PRO A 33 -7.42 24.38 1.93
N ASP A 34 -8.46 25.22 1.85
CA ASP A 34 -9.26 25.67 2.98
C ASP A 34 -10.26 24.62 3.48
N VAL A 35 -10.52 23.57 2.69
CA VAL A 35 -11.50 22.52 3.01
C VAL A 35 -10.79 21.26 3.48
N PRO A 36 -11.06 20.78 4.71
CA PRO A 36 -10.48 19.52 5.18
C PRO A 36 -10.83 18.33 4.28
N ALA A 37 -9.88 17.43 4.04
CA ALA A 37 -10.07 16.27 3.17
C ALA A 37 -11.28 15.41 3.55
N LEU A 38 -11.59 15.29 4.85
CA LEU A 38 -12.77 14.57 5.32
C LEU A 38 -14.08 15.26 4.94
N ALA A 39 -14.16 16.59 5.04
CA ALA A 39 -15.35 17.34 4.63
C ALA A 39 -15.55 17.24 3.11
N LEU A 40 -14.46 17.35 2.35
CA LEU A 40 -14.47 17.17 0.90
C LEU A 40 -14.94 15.76 0.50
N TRP A 41 -14.42 14.73 1.17
CA TRP A 41 -14.87 13.35 0.99
C TRP A 41 -16.35 13.18 1.33
N GLN A 42 -16.82 13.72 2.46
CA GLN A 42 -18.23 13.67 2.86
C GLN A 42 -19.12 14.33 1.80
N THR A 43 -18.75 15.50 1.29
CA THR A 43 -19.49 16.20 0.23
C THR A 43 -19.58 15.34 -1.04
N CYS A 44 -18.45 14.81 -1.51
CA CYS A 44 -18.42 14.04 -2.75
C CYS A 44 -19.26 12.76 -2.67
N TYR A 45 -19.23 12.05 -1.54
CA TYR A 45 -19.95 10.78 -1.37
C TYR A 45 -21.40 10.92 -0.87
N ARG A 46 -21.79 12.07 -0.32
CA ARG A 46 -23.20 12.38 0.01
C ARG A 46 -23.96 12.93 -1.19
N SER A 47 -23.28 13.64 -2.08
CA SER A 47 -23.89 14.24 -3.26
C SER A 47 -24.41 13.19 -4.24
N ARG A 48 -25.56 13.48 -4.87
CA ARG A 48 -26.11 12.70 -5.99
C ARG A 48 -25.70 13.26 -7.35
N THR A 49 -24.94 14.35 -7.35
CA THR A 49 -24.54 15.10 -8.54
C THR A 49 -23.35 14.45 -9.23
N PHE A 50 -22.48 13.77 -8.48
CA PHE A 50 -21.25 13.18 -9.03
C PHE A 50 -21.43 11.74 -9.50
N HIS A 51 -20.76 11.42 -10.60
CA HIS A 51 -20.37 10.06 -10.92
C HIS A 51 -19.02 9.76 -10.26
N VAL A 52 -18.91 8.58 -9.65
CA VAL A 52 -17.71 8.15 -8.95
C VAL A 52 -17.19 6.89 -9.63
N SER A 53 -15.89 6.86 -9.92
CA SER A 53 -15.19 5.65 -10.36
C SER A 53 -14.05 5.34 -9.40
N HIS A 54 -13.97 4.07 -8.98
CA HIS A 54 -12.91 3.55 -8.13
C HIS A 54 -11.97 2.65 -8.93
N PHE A 55 -10.67 2.79 -8.73
CA PHE A 55 -9.66 2.00 -9.44
C PHE A 55 -8.52 1.48 -8.55
N ALA A 56 -8.73 1.44 -7.24
CA ALA A 56 -7.87 0.72 -6.30
C ALA A 56 -8.17 -0.79 -6.28
N SER A 57 -7.15 -1.58 -5.97
CA SER A 57 -7.32 -2.94 -5.45
C SER A 57 -7.11 -2.91 -3.95
N TYR A 58 -8.05 -3.46 -3.18
CA TYR A 58 -7.89 -3.52 -1.74
C TYR A 58 -7.05 -4.71 -1.32
N TYR A 59 -6.24 -4.53 -0.29
CA TYR A 59 -5.47 -5.59 0.32
C TYR A 59 -5.40 -5.42 1.83
N LEU A 60 -5.15 -6.52 2.52
CA LEU A 60 -5.15 -6.56 3.98
C LEU A 60 -3.97 -5.75 4.55
N ARG A 61 -4.18 -5.08 5.66
CA ARG A 61 -3.13 -4.45 6.45
C ARG A 61 -3.38 -4.76 7.92
N TYR A 62 -2.31 -5.15 8.61
CA TYR A 62 -2.34 -5.40 10.04
C TYR A 62 -1.82 -4.18 10.79
N ASP A 63 -2.62 -3.68 11.73
CA ASP A 63 -2.27 -2.53 12.55
C ASP A 63 -2.04 -2.97 14.00
N ILE A 64 -0.76 -3.01 14.40
CA ILE A 64 -0.35 -3.40 15.76
C ILE A 64 -0.74 -2.39 16.83
N THR A 65 -1.16 -1.17 16.43
CA THR A 65 -1.48 -0.09 17.37
C THR A 65 -2.94 -0.12 17.83
N ARG A 66 -3.75 -1.04 17.31
CA ARG A 66 -5.20 -1.11 17.58
C ARG A 66 -5.65 -2.47 18.08
N ASN A 67 -6.79 -2.47 18.76
CA ASN A 67 -7.46 -3.70 19.20
C ASN A 67 -8.05 -4.48 18.01
N ASP A 68 -8.62 -3.78 17.01
CA ASP A 68 -9.05 -4.32 15.72
C ASP A 68 -7.85 -4.36 14.77
N GLN A 69 -7.00 -5.37 14.93
CA GLN A 69 -5.69 -5.47 14.26
C GLN A 69 -5.76 -5.58 12.73
N VAL A 70 -6.94 -5.58 12.10
CA VAL A 70 -7.13 -5.92 10.67
C VAL A 70 -7.85 -4.79 9.93
N ARG A 71 -7.30 -4.33 8.80
CA ARG A 71 -7.85 -3.25 7.97
C ARG A 71 -7.60 -3.48 6.48
N LEU A 72 -8.25 -2.69 5.63
CA LEU A 72 -7.99 -2.67 4.19
C LEU A 72 -7.20 -1.44 3.79
N SER A 73 -6.07 -1.65 3.12
CA SER A 73 -5.33 -0.64 2.38
C SER A 73 -5.80 -0.63 0.91
N PRO A 74 -5.84 0.53 0.23
CA PRO A 74 -5.66 1.89 0.79
C PRO A 74 -6.73 2.23 1.83
N SER A 75 -6.40 3.10 2.81
CA SER A 75 -7.40 3.63 3.75
C SER A 75 -8.51 4.40 3.04
N ILE A 76 -9.55 4.84 3.77
CA ILE A 76 -10.63 5.64 3.17
C ILE A 76 -10.07 6.96 2.61
N GLN A 77 -9.15 7.61 3.33
CA GLN A 77 -8.48 8.82 2.88
C GLN A 77 -7.61 8.57 1.65
N ARG A 78 -6.74 7.55 1.68
CA ARG A 78 -5.86 7.25 0.54
C ARG A 78 -6.66 6.83 -0.70
N ASP A 79 -7.71 6.05 -0.52
CA ASP A 79 -8.63 5.67 -1.60
C ASP A 79 -9.33 6.90 -2.21
N PHE A 80 -9.79 7.83 -1.36
CA PHE A 80 -10.38 9.09 -1.82
C PHE A 80 -9.38 9.95 -2.60
N LEU A 81 -8.20 10.17 -2.04
CA LEU A 81 -7.22 11.10 -2.58
C LEU A 81 -6.60 10.57 -3.88
N SER A 82 -6.26 9.28 -3.93
CA SER A 82 -5.45 8.71 -5.02
C SER A 82 -6.24 7.84 -6.00
N PHE A 83 -7.37 7.24 -5.59
CA PHE A 83 -8.02 6.16 -6.35
C PHE A 83 -9.52 6.35 -6.61
N SER A 84 -10.07 7.51 -6.23
CA SER A 84 -11.47 7.86 -6.46
C SER A 84 -11.55 9.05 -7.40
N LEU A 85 -12.11 8.82 -8.59
CA LEU A 85 -12.29 9.81 -9.65
C LEU A 85 -13.74 10.30 -9.68
N PHE A 86 -13.91 11.61 -9.65
CA PHE A 86 -15.21 12.27 -9.66
C PHE A 86 -15.43 12.98 -11.00
N GLY A 87 -16.62 12.79 -11.57
CA GLY A 87 -17.05 13.45 -12.80
C GLY A 87 -18.52 13.89 -12.70
N LEU A 88 -18.95 14.74 -13.62
CA LEU A 88 -20.34 15.17 -13.76
C LEU A 88 -21.10 14.32 -14.79
N PRO A 89 -22.45 14.35 -14.77
CA PRO A 89 -23.25 13.75 -15.83
C PRO A 89 -22.80 14.25 -17.21
N GLY A 90 -22.60 13.34 -18.16
CA GLY A 90 -22.10 13.65 -19.50
C GLY A 90 -20.57 13.57 -19.66
N GLN A 91 -19.79 13.41 -18.59
CA GLN A 91 -18.33 13.30 -18.65
C GLN A 91 -17.81 11.84 -18.62
N ARG A 92 -18.66 10.84 -18.90
CA ARG A 92 -18.31 9.42 -18.76
C ARG A 92 -17.06 9.02 -19.57
N ASP A 93 -16.95 9.49 -20.81
CA ASP A 93 -15.80 9.14 -21.67
C ASP A 93 -14.50 9.74 -21.14
N GLN A 94 -14.54 10.99 -20.68
CA GLN A 94 -13.41 11.65 -20.02
C GLN A 94 -13.00 10.91 -18.74
N MET A 95 -13.97 10.40 -17.98
CA MET A 95 -13.69 9.61 -16.78
C MET A 95 -12.97 8.30 -17.13
N ILE A 96 -13.38 7.60 -18.19
CA ILE A 96 -12.74 6.36 -18.63
C ILE A 96 -11.28 6.61 -19.04
N GLU A 97 -11.05 7.65 -19.86
CA GLU A 97 -9.71 8.03 -20.29
C GLU A 97 -8.82 8.45 -19.10
N ARG A 98 -9.36 9.26 -18.19
CA ARG A 98 -8.63 9.73 -17.01
C ARG A 98 -8.29 8.59 -16.07
N GLN A 99 -9.24 7.69 -15.79
CA GLN A 99 -9.00 6.49 -15.00
C GLN A 99 -7.92 5.60 -15.62
N GLY A 100 -7.94 5.41 -16.94
CA GLY A 100 -6.91 4.68 -17.67
C GLY A 100 -5.52 5.29 -17.50
N THR A 101 -5.42 6.61 -17.62
CA THR A 101 -4.18 7.37 -17.42
C THR A 101 -3.63 7.19 -16.00
N LEU A 102 -4.47 7.40 -14.98
CA LEU A 102 -4.09 7.28 -13.57
C LEU A 102 -3.68 5.84 -13.21
N SER A 103 -4.44 4.85 -13.68
CA SER A 103 -4.12 3.44 -13.45
C SER A 103 -2.79 3.04 -14.10
N ASN A 104 -2.50 3.55 -15.31
CA ASN A 104 -1.24 3.29 -15.98
C ASN A 104 -0.06 3.97 -15.29
N MET A 105 -0.24 5.19 -14.79
CA MET A 105 0.78 5.89 -14.00
C MET A 105 1.21 5.06 -12.77
N HIS A 106 0.27 4.56 -11.97
CA HIS A 106 0.61 3.71 -10.81
C HIS A 106 1.34 2.43 -11.22
N ARG A 107 0.90 1.78 -12.31
CA ARG A 107 1.57 0.60 -12.86
C ARG A 107 3.00 0.89 -13.33
N GLU A 108 3.22 2.03 -13.97
CA GLU A 108 4.54 2.46 -14.42
C GLU A 108 5.47 2.70 -13.24
N ILE A 109 5.01 3.45 -12.22
CA ILE A 109 5.75 3.69 -10.98
C ILE A 109 6.09 2.36 -10.28
N SER A 110 5.12 1.44 -10.18
CA SER A 110 5.37 0.11 -9.62
C SER A 110 6.41 -0.66 -10.42
N ARG A 111 6.35 -0.64 -11.76
CA ARG A 111 7.33 -1.32 -12.63
C ARG A 111 8.74 -0.74 -12.47
N GLU A 112 8.87 0.58 -12.35
CA GLU A 112 10.15 1.23 -12.07
C GLU A 112 10.74 0.76 -10.74
N LYS A 113 9.92 0.74 -9.67
CA LYS A 113 10.35 0.25 -8.35
C LYS A 113 10.67 -1.25 -8.35
N ILE A 114 9.90 -2.06 -9.08
CA ILE A 114 10.20 -3.48 -9.29
C ILE A 114 11.55 -3.65 -10.01
N SER A 115 11.84 -2.82 -11.00
CA SER A 115 13.15 -2.82 -11.69
C SER A 115 14.29 -2.51 -10.73
N VAL A 116 14.11 -1.56 -9.82
CA VAL A 116 15.07 -1.28 -8.73
C VAL A 116 15.26 -2.51 -7.83
N ALA A 117 14.17 -3.17 -7.41
CA ALA A 117 14.24 -4.40 -6.62
C ALA A 117 15.02 -5.51 -7.36
N GLN A 118 14.78 -5.66 -8.67
CA GLN A 118 15.50 -6.62 -9.51
C GLN A 118 17.00 -6.29 -9.61
N GLN A 119 17.36 -5.01 -9.70
CA GLN A 119 18.76 -4.56 -9.71
C GLN A 119 19.45 -4.87 -8.38
N VAL A 120 18.79 -4.63 -7.25
CA VAL A 120 19.27 -4.99 -5.91
C VAL A 120 19.53 -6.48 -5.81
N MET A 121 18.57 -7.32 -6.21
CA MET A 121 18.76 -8.77 -6.20
C MET A 121 19.85 -9.23 -7.15
N LYS A 122 20.01 -8.60 -8.31
CA LYS A 122 21.08 -8.91 -9.25
C LYS A 122 22.46 -8.62 -8.63
N GLN A 123 22.61 -7.50 -7.94
CA GLN A 123 23.86 -7.16 -7.24
C GLN A 123 24.17 -8.19 -6.14
N LEU A 124 23.17 -8.50 -5.31
CA LEU A 124 23.29 -9.54 -4.28
C LEU A 124 23.69 -10.90 -4.87
N PHE A 125 23.05 -11.34 -5.96
CA PHE A 125 23.31 -12.65 -6.58
C PHE A 125 24.68 -12.77 -7.22
N VAL A 126 25.27 -11.67 -7.69
CA VAL A 126 26.64 -11.66 -8.20
C VAL A 126 27.61 -12.00 -7.07
N SER A 127 27.33 -11.54 -5.85
CA SER A 127 28.18 -11.79 -4.69
C SER A 127 28.07 -13.25 -4.20
N LEU A 128 26.87 -13.83 -4.19
CA LEU A 128 26.59 -15.12 -3.52
C LEU A 128 26.98 -16.38 -4.32
N GLY A 129 27.15 -16.28 -5.64
CA GLY A 129 27.44 -17.44 -6.50
C GLY A 129 26.20 -18.32 -6.77
N ARG A 130 26.33 -19.24 -7.74
CA ARG A 130 25.20 -20.01 -8.29
C ARG A 130 24.61 -21.01 -7.28
N GLU A 131 25.45 -21.67 -6.49
CA GLU A 131 25.03 -22.68 -5.52
C GLU A 131 24.12 -22.08 -4.46
N VAL A 132 24.55 -20.96 -3.85
CA VAL A 132 23.75 -20.24 -2.85
C VAL A 132 22.45 -19.71 -3.46
N ARG A 133 22.52 -19.12 -4.66
CA ARG A 133 21.33 -18.61 -5.37
C ARG A 133 20.26 -19.68 -5.62
N SER A 134 20.66 -20.93 -5.83
CA SER A 134 19.72 -22.04 -6.05
C SER A 134 19.02 -22.52 -4.76
N GLN A 135 19.48 -22.06 -3.60
CA GLN A 135 18.99 -22.47 -2.28
C GLN A 135 18.33 -21.30 -1.51
N LEU A 136 18.04 -20.19 -2.20
CA LEU A 136 17.26 -19.08 -1.66
C LEU A 136 16.23 -18.62 -2.68
N CYS A 137 15.17 -17.97 -2.23
CA CYS A 137 14.24 -17.26 -3.11
C CYS A 137 13.96 -15.88 -2.53
N ALA A 138 13.69 -14.92 -3.41
CA ALA A 138 13.30 -13.57 -3.05
C ALA A 138 11.98 -13.21 -3.74
N PHE A 139 11.16 -12.46 -3.05
CA PHE A 139 9.90 -11.94 -3.54
C PHE A 139 9.59 -10.58 -2.94
N ILE A 140 8.71 -9.83 -3.60
CA ILE A 140 8.23 -8.53 -3.12
C ILE A 140 6.80 -8.64 -2.58
N ALA A 141 6.41 -7.68 -1.74
CA ALA A 141 5.07 -7.57 -1.17
C ALA A 141 4.58 -6.11 -1.18
N GLY A 142 3.47 -5.83 -0.48
CA GLY A 142 2.95 -4.47 -0.32
C GLY A 142 2.41 -3.87 -1.63
N ASP A 143 2.49 -2.54 -1.75
CA ASP A 143 1.93 -1.77 -2.87
C ASP A 143 2.42 -2.28 -4.25
N LEU A 144 3.67 -2.73 -4.32
CA LEU A 144 4.27 -3.18 -5.57
C LEU A 144 3.61 -4.47 -6.08
N ALA A 145 3.16 -5.35 -5.18
CA ALA A 145 2.46 -6.57 -5.56
C ALA A 145 1.07 -6.28 -6.17
N TYR A 146 0.42 -5.17 -5.80
CA TYR A 146 -0.88 -4.74 -6.33
C TYR A 146 -0.80 -3.67 -7.42
N PHE A 147 0.41 -3.25 -7.81
CA PHE A 147 0.62 -2.14 -8.74
C PHE A 147 0.00 -0.80 -8.30
N LEU A 148 0.05 -0.52 -6.99
CA LEU A 148 -0.51 0.69 -6.37
C LEU A 148 0.56 1.67 -5.88
N ALA A 149 1.81 1.50 -6.33
CA ALA A 149 2.90 2.33 -5.86
C ALA A 149 2.75 3.78 -6.33
N HIS A 150 3.28 4.72 -5.55
CA HIS A 150 3.32 6.13 -5.88
C HIS A 150 4.70 6.73 -5.58
N ASN A 151 4.94 7.92 -6.11
CA ASN A 151 6.18 8.68 -5.93
C ASN A 151 5.95 9.96 -5.11
N GLU A 152 4.88 10.00 -4.31
CA GLU A 152 4.58 11.16 -3.47
C GLU A 152 5.73 11.40 -2.48
N PRO A 153 6.41 12.55 -2.53
CA PRO A 153 7.56 12.78 -1.68
C PRO A 153 7.15 12.78 -0.21
N ARG A 154 7.86 12.01 0.62
CA ARG A 154 7.68 12.01 2.07
C ARG A 154 9.02 11.99 2.79
N GLU A 155 9.04 12.45 4.02
CA GLU A 155 10.22 12.35 4.87
C GLU A 155 10.34 10.94 5.47
N HIS A 156 11.52 10.34 5.39
CA HIS A 156 11.81 9.08 6.05
C HIS A 156 12.11 9.32 7.54
N VAL A 157 11.23 8.83 8.41
CA VAL A 157 11.19 9.12 9.85
C VAL A 157 12.55 8.93 10.55
N ALA A 158 13.30 7.89 10.19
CA ALA A 158 14.55 7.58 10.89
C ALA A 158 15.75 8.39 10.40
N SER A 159 15.72 8.98 9.20
CA SER A 159 16.88 9.71 8.65
C SER A 159 16.61 11.15 8.24
N GLY A 160 15.35 11.59 8.19
CA GLY A 160 14.95 12.91 7.68
C GLY A 160 15.14 13.09 6.16
N GLU A 161 15.43 12.00 5.44
CA GLU A 161 15.68 12.05 4.00
C GLU A 161 14.35 12.06 3.24
N MET A 162 14.28 12.82 2.15
CA MET A 162 13.10 12.80 1.28
C MET A 162 13.13 11.57 0.38
N VAL A 163 12.11 10.72 0.49
CA VAL A 163 11.94 9.50 -0.31
C VAL A 163 10.79 9.61 -1.30
N LYS A 164 10.86 8.86 -2.39
CA LYS A 164 9.82 8.80 -3.42
C LYS A 164 8.73 7.79 -3.05
N GLY A 165 7.76 8.22 -2.24
CA GLY A 165 6.54 7.46 -1.94
C GLY A 165 6.77 6.03 -1.47
N SER A 166 5.99 5.08 -2.01
CA SER A 166 5.90 3.69 -1.53
C SER A 166 7.25 2.98 -1.36
N ASP A 167 7.33 2.14 -0.34
CA ASP A 167 8.51 1.34 -0.02
C ASP A 167 8.69 0.17 -1.00
N ILE A 168 9.92 -0.34 -1.07
CA ILE A 168 10.25 -1.57 -1.78
C ILE A 168 10.48 -2.67 -0.74
N ASP A 169 9.43 -3.44 -0.43
CA ASP A 169 9.49 -4.58 0.49
C ASP A 169 10.05 -5.83 -0.20
N ILE A 170 11.19 -6.33 0.26
CA ILE A 170 11.84 -7.55 -0.25
C ILE A 170 11.94 -8.60 0.86
N VAL A 171 11.36 -9.77 0.65
CA VAL A 171 11.56 -10.93 1.53
C VAL A 171 12.46 -11.94 0.86
N ILE A 172 13.46 -12.40 1.61
CA ILE A 172 14.41 -13.43 1.19
C ILE A 172 14.23 -14.65 2.09
N ILE A 173 13.92 -15.79 1.48
CA ILE A 173 13.78 -17.08 2.14
C ILE A 173 15.00 -17.94 1.82
N LEU A 174 15.63 -18.46 2.85
CA LEU A 174 16.78 -19.35 2.76
C LEU A 174 16.36 -20.80 3.04
N SER A 175 16.90 -21.72 2.25
CA SER A 175 16.90 -23.14 2.59
C SER A 175 17.64 -23.39 3.91
N GLU A 176 17.24 -24.41 4.65
CA GLU A 176 17.93 -24.85 5.88
C GLU A 176 19.35 -25.36 5.61
N SER A 177 19.63 -25.79 4.38
CA SER A 177 20.97 -26.27 3.97
C SER A 177 22.03 -25.18 3.86
N LEU A 178 21.64 -23.91 3.81
CA LEU A 178 22.59 -22.80 3.76
C LEU A 178 23.17 -22.50 5.15
N PRO A 179 24.50 -22.32 5.29
CA PRO A 179 25.09 -21.91 6.56
C PRO A 179 24.60 -20.54 7.04
N ASP A 180 24.61 -20.28 8.36
CA ASP A 180 24.18 -18.99 8.93
C ASP A 180 25.08 -17.83 8.49
N GLU A 181 26.35 -18.10 8.17
CA GLU A 181 27.28 -17.11 7.63
C GLU A 181 26.77 -16.50 6.31
N ILE A 182 26.06 -17.29 5.49
CA ILE A 182 25.42 -16.80 4.27
C ILE A 182 24.27 -15.86 4.61
N LYS A 183 23.47 -16.17 5.63
CA LYS A 183 22.40 -15.27 6.09
C LYS A 183 22.97 -13.94 6.54
N THR A 184 23.98 -13.95 7.41
CA THR A 184 24.64 -12.73 7.91
C THR A 184 25.23 -11.91 6.77
N ARG A 185 25.83 -12.59 5.79
CA ARG A 185 26.36 -11.93 4.60
C ARG A 185 25.26 -11.23 3.79
N ILE A 186 24.13 -11.90 3.56
CA ILE A 186 22.96 -11.31 2.88
C ILE A 186 22.44 -10.10 3.65
N ASP A 187 22.28 -10.21 4.97
CA ASP A 187 21.78 -9.13 5.82
C ASP A 187 22.68 -7.89 5.73
N ASN A 188 24.01 -8.08 5.80
CA ASN A 188 24.98 -6.98 5.69
C ASN A 188 24.93 -6.30 4.31
N GLU A 189 24.87 -7.09 3.23
CA GLU A 189 24.85 -6.57 1.87
C GLU A 189 23.54 -5.85 1.56
N MET A 190 22.41 -6.42 1.97
CA MET A 190 21.10 -5.77 1.83
C MET A 190 21.00 -4.49 2.66
N THR A 191 21.60 -4.44 3.86
CA THR A 191 21.69 -3.22 4.67
C THR A 191 22.50 -2.13 3.96
N ALA A 192 23.62 -2.50 3.32
CA ALA A 192 24.42 -1.57 2.53
C ALA A 192 23.64 -1.05 1.31
N LEU A 193 22.93 -1.93 0.60
CA LEU A 193 22.08 -1.57 -0.54
C LEU A 193 20.92 -0.67 -0.11
N LYS A 194 20.23 -0.97 1.00
CA LYS A 194 19.20 -0.09 1.59
C LYS A 194 19.73 1.33 1.77
N SER A 195 20.89 1.48 2.42
CA SER A 195 21.52 2.79 2.65
C SER A 195 21.88 3.51 1.34
N LEU A 196 22.40 2.77 0.36
CA LEU A 196 22.76 3.31 -0.96
C LEU A 196 21.54 3.87 -1.68
N TYR A 197 20.47 3.08 -1.85
CA TYR A 197 19.28 3.50 -2.61
C TYR A 197 18.47 4.59 -1.92
N LEU A 198 18.48 4.60 -0.58
CA LEU A 198 17.84 5.65 0.22
C LEU A 198 18.49 7.01 -0.04
N ARG A 199 19.83 7.08 -0.07
CA ARG A 199 20.59 8.33 -0.21
C ARG A 199 20.94 8.71 -1.65
N HIS A 200 20.77 7.79 -2.59
CA HIS A 200 21.17 8.03 -3.97
C HIS A 200 20.33 9.17 -4.59
N PRO A 201 20.95 10.24 -5.14
CA PRO A 201 20.23 11.43 -5.60
C PRO A 201 19.13 11.16 -6.62
N GLN A 202 19.30 10.13 -7.46
CA GLN A 202 18.35 9.77 -8.51
C GLN A 202 17.27 8.78 -8.06
N TYR A 203 17.57 7.90 -7.09
CA TYR A 203 16.63 6.87 -6.65
C TYR A 203 15.76 7.41 -5.52
N ARG A 204 16.37 7.69 -4.35
CA ARG A 204 15.66 8.08 -3.12
C ARG A 204 14.53 7.09 -2.81
N HIS A 205 14.85 5.81 -2.87
CA HIS A 205 13.91 4.73 -2.58
C HIS A 205 14.22 4.12 -1.23
N GLU A 206 13.19 3.98 -0.41
CA GLU A 206 13.25 3.19 0.81
C GLU A 206 13.10 1.71 0.43
N ILE A 207 14.09 0.91 0.82
CA ILE A 207 14.10 -0.54 0.62
C ILE A 207 14.03 -1.19 1.98
N ASP A 208 12.97 -1.92 2.23
CA ASP A 208 12.83 -2.74 3.42
C ASP A 208 13.03 -4.20 3.07
N PHE A 209 13.72 -4.92 3.94
CA PHE A 209 13.97 -6.33 3.68
C PHE A 209 13.92 -7.18 4.94
N ILE A 210 13.52 -8.44 4.74
CA ILE A 210 13.54 -9.47 5.77
C ILE A 210 14.21 -10.71 5.18
N CYS A 211 15.24 -11.21 5.85
CA CYS A 211 15.88 -12.48 5.52
C CYS A 211 15.58 -13.51 6.61
N LYS A 212 14.96 -14.64 6.24
CA LYS A 212 14.59 -15.70 7.18
C LYS A 212 14.66 -17.09 6.56
N ARG A 213 14.63 -18.10 7.43
CA ARG A 213 14.61 -19.51 7.04
C ARG A 213 13.23 -19.92 6.54
N LYS A 214 13.19 -20.93 5.66
CA LYS A 214 11.93 -21.54 5.20
C LYS A 214 11.10 -22.04 6.37
N SER A 215 11.71 -22.76 7.31
CA SER A 215 11.01 -23.28 8.49
C SER A 215 10.41 -22.17 9.37
N THR A 216 11.06 -21.00 9.45
CA THR A 216 10.48 -19.83 10.15
C THR A 216 9.21 -19.37 9.45
N MET A 217 9.21 -19.28 8.13
CA MET A 217 8.01 -18.90 7.37
C MET A 217 6.89 -19.94 7.54
N GLU A 218 7.20 -21.23 7.47
CA GLU A 218 6.22 -22.30 7.65
C GLU A 218 5.61 -22.31 9.06
N LYS A 219 6.40 -22.01 10.10
CA LYS A 219 5.89 -21.82 11.46
C LYS A 219 4.93 -20.63 11.55
N GLN A 220 5.22 -19.54 10.85
CA GLN A 220 4.35 -18.36 10.85
C GLN A 220 3.01 -18.62 10.17
N PHE A 221 2.90 -19.65 9.34
CA PHE A 221 1.61 -20.09 8.78
C PHE A 221 0.67 -20.75 9.79
N GLN A 222 1.09 -20.92 11.05
CA GLN A 222 0.17 -21.25 12.14
C GLN A 222 -0.79 -20.10 12.48
N TYR A 223 -0.46 -18.86 12.06
CA TYR A 223 -1.38 -17.72 12.09
C TYR A 223 -1.88 -17.38 13.50
N THR A 224 -1.01 -17.55 14.50
CA THR A 224 -1.42 -17.52 15.93
C THR A 224 -1.42 -16.13 16.53
N ASP A 225 -0.45 -15.31 16.14
CA ASP A 225 -0.29 -13.95 16.61
C ASP A 225 -0.18 -12.95 15.45
N ILE A 226 -0.06 -11.67 15.79
CA ILE A 226 -0.01 -10.61 14.78
C ILE A 226 1.23 -10.69 13.87
N HIS A 227 2.35 -11.19 14.37
CA HIS A 227 3.57 -11.34 13.58
C HIS A 227 3.45 -12.50 12.58
N ASP A 228 2.83 -13.59 13.00
CA ASP A 228 2.45 -14.71 12.13
C ASP A 228 1.51 -14.24 11.02
N LYS A 229 0.48 -13.46 11.38
CA LYS A 229 -0.48 -12.90 10.43
C LYS A 229 0.20 -12.01 9.38
N ILE A 230 1.05 -11.09 9.81
CA ILE A 230 1.81 -10.20 8.91
C ILE A 230 2.69 -11.02 7.96
N ALA A 231 3.47 -11.95 8.50
CA ALA A 231 4.38 -12.77 7.69
C ALA A 231 3.64 -13.65 6.68
N SER A 232 2.52 -14.27 7.10
CA SER A 232 1.67 -15.09 6.25
C SER A 232 1.06 -14.27 5.13
N LYS A 233 0.53 -13.08 5.44
CA LYS A 233 -0.03 -12.16 4.47
C LYS A 233 1.00 -11.69 3.45
N ILE A 234 2.21 -11.35 3.89
CA ILE A 234 3.31 -10.97 3.00
C ILE A 234 3.62 -12.10 2.01
N ALA A 235 3.61 -13.37 2.46
CA ALA A 235 3.77 -14.51 1.56
C ALA A 235 2.58 -14.68 0.60
N TYR A 236 1.35 -14.47 1.08
CA TYR A 236 0.10 -14.62 0.33
C TYR A 236 -0.01 -13.68 -0.87
N GLU A 237 0.40 -12.43 -0.73
CA GLU A 237 0.34 -11.45 -1.80
C GLU A 237 1.62 -11.36 -2.65
N SER A 238 2.64 -12.12 -2.26
CA SER A 238 3.97 -11.94 -2.80
C SER A 238 4.05 -12.10 -4.31
N MET A 239 4.95 -11.32 -4.94
CA MET A 239 5.36 -11.52 -6.32
C MET A 239 6.82 -11.96 -6.38
N PHE A 240 7.09 -13.09 -7.03
CA PHE A 240 8.44 -13.63 -7.17
C PHE A 240 9.40 -12.61 -7.81
N LEU A 241 10.58 -12.45 -7.21
CA LEU A 241 11.60 -11.49 -7.62
C LEU A 241 12.85 -12.18 -8.17
N GLY A 242 13.28 -13.28 -7.57
CA GLY A 242 14.46 -14.02 -8.04
C GLY A 242 14.92 -15.17 -7.15
N GLY A 243 15.93 -15.90 -7.61
CA GLY A 243 16.47 -17.08 -6.91
C GLY A 243 15.80 -18.38 -7.37
N SER A 244 15.57 -19.29 -6.44
CA SER A 244 14.95 -20.59 -6.64
C SER A 244 13.43 -20.49 -6.74
N LEU A 245 12.89 -20.72 -7.94
CA LEU A 245 11.45 -20.81 -8.14
C LEU A 245 10.85 -22.00 -7.38
N THR A 246 11.59 -23.11 -7.28
CA THR A 246 11.16 -24.29 -6.51
C THR A 246 10.92 -23.92 -5.05
N LEU A 247 11.86 -23.24 -4.40
CA LEU A 247 11.70 -22.82 -3.00
C LEU A 247 10.52 -21.85 -2.82
N TYR A 248 10.30 -20.95 -3.78
CA TYR A 248 9.13 -20.07 -3.77
C TYR A 248 7.81 -20.86 -3.85
N MET A 249 7.72 -21.82 -4.78
CA MET A 249 6.55 -22.69 -4.90
C MET A 249 6.32 -23.53 -3.64
N GLU A 250 7.37 -24.04 -3.01
CA GLU A 250 7.23 -24.77 -1.74
C GLU A 250 6.61 -23.93 -0.63
N VAL A 251 6.97 -22.64 -0.54
CA VAL A 251 6.36 -21.69 0.39
C VAL A 251 4.88 -21.48 0.06
N ARG A 252 4.54 -21.30 -1.23
CA ARG A 252 3.14 -21.17 -1.69
C ARG A 252 2.32 -22.42 -1.37
N ASP A 253 2.87 -23.60 -1.64
CA ASP A 253 2.19 -24.87 -1.36
C ASP A 253 2.02 -25.10 0.14
N ALA A 254 2.99 -24.68 0.95
CA ALA A 254 2.87 -24.75 2.41
C ALA A 254 1.68 -23.93 2.92
N MET A 255 1.42 -22.76 2.35
CA MET A 255 0.26 -21.95 2.73
C MET A 255 -1.07 -22.67 2.47
N VAL A 256 -1.21 -23.30 1.30
CA VAL A 256 -2.41 -24.06 0.94
C VAL A 256 -2.57 -25.28 1.85
N ARG A 257 -1.47 -25.97 2.18
CA ARG A 257 -1.49 -27.13 3.07
C ARG A 257 -1.89 -26.77 4.51
N THR A 258 -1.44 -25.63 5.03
CA THR A 258 -1.83 -25.17 6.37
C THR A 258 -3.21 -24.53 6.41
N GLY A 259 -3.75 -24.12 5.25
CA GLY A 259 -5.04 -23.43 5.14
C GLY A 259 -4.98 -21.95 5.55
N VAL A 260 -3.78 -21.38 5.66
CA VAL A 260 -3.61 -19.98 6.09
C VAL A 260 -4.09 -18.99 5.03
N ASP A 261 -4.11 -19.40 3.77
CA ASP A 261 -4.71 -18.64 2.67
C ASP A 261 -6.19 -18.32 2.93
N ARG A 262 -6.96 -19.30 3.40
CA ARG A 262 -8.38 -19.11 3.76
C ARG A 262 -8.56 -18.18 4.96
N LEU A 263 -7.70 -18.29 5.97
CA LEU A 263 -7.74 -17.40 7.14
C LEU A 263 -7.48 -15.94 6.75
N ILE A 264 -6.60 -15.71 5.78
CA ILE A 264 -6.33 -14.38 5.23
C ILE A 264 -7.54 -13.86 4.45
N GLU A 265 -8.21 -14.71 3.67
CA GLU A 265 -9.46 -14.34 2.97
C GLU A 265 -10.60 -14.02 3.95
N GLU A 266 -10.72 -14.78 5.04
CA GLU A 266 -11.70 -14.50 6.10
C GLU A 266 -11.43 -13.15 6.80
N ASP A 267 -10.16 -12.87 7.15
CA ASP A 267 -9.76 -11.58 7.70
C ASP A 267 -10.02 -10.43 6.70
N PHE A 268 -9.85 -10.67 5.40
CA PHE A 268 -10.17 -9.70 4.34
C PHE A 268 -11.66 -9.38 4.26
N GLU A 269 -12.53 -10.39 4.26
CA GLU A 269 -13.98 -10.20 4.24
C GLU A 269 -14.48 -9.48 5.50
N HIS A 270 -13.89 -9.79 6.65
CA HIS A 270 -14.16 -9.09 7.89
C HIS A 270 -13.79 -7.60 7.78
N ALA A 271 -12.57 -7.30 7.33
CA ALA A 271 -12.10 -5.93 7.15
C ALA A 271 -12.90 -5.15 6.09
N LEU A 272 -13.43 -5.84 5.07
CA LEU A 272 -14.30 -5.25 4.07
C LEU A 272 -15.64 -4.80 4.67
N LYS A 273 -16.22 -5.62 5.56
CA LYS A 273 -17.43 -5.25 6.30
C LYS A 273 -17.18 -4.07 7.22
N ASP A 274 -16.04 -4.05 7.91
CA ASP A 274 -15.67 -2.97 8.83
C ASP A 274 -15.41 -1.67 8.08
N ARG A 275 -14.75 -1.70 6.92
CA ARG A 275 -14.60 -0.54 6.04
C ARG A 275 -15.96 0.04 5.67
N LYS A 276 -16.93 -0.79 5.27
CA LYS A 276 -18.28 -0.33 4.94
C LYS A 276 -18.93 0.34 6.15
N ASN A 277 -18.84 -0.25 7.34
CA ASN A 277 -19.39 0.34 8.56
C ASN A 277 -18.73 1.69 8.88
N ALA A 278 -17.41 1.77 8.79
CA ALA A 278 -16.63 2.99 8.98
C ALA A 278 -17.05 4.10 8.01
N MET A 279 -17.19 3.79 6.71
CA MET A 279 -17.70 4.74 5.73
C MET A 279 -19.09 5.25 6.09
N HIS A 280 -20.02 4.37 6.49
CA HIS A 280 -21.37 4.79 6.90
C HIS A 280 -21.37 5.70 8.14
N GLN A 281 -20.48 5.44 9.11
CA GLN A 281 -20.33 6.28 10.30
C GLN A 281 -19.75 7.65 9.94
N LEU A 282 -18.65 7.67 9.19
CA LEU A 282 -18.01 8.90 8.72
C LEU A 282 -18.97 9.75 7.88
N LEU A 283 -19.82 9.13 7.05
CA LEU A 283 -20.84 9.83 6.27
C LEU A 283 -22.01 10.36 7.11
N LYS A 284 -22.12 10.08 8.41
CA LYS A 284 -23.22 10.59 9.26
C LYS A 284 -22.79 11.65 10.26
N VAL A 285 -21.51 11.71 10.62
CA VAL A 285 -21.05 12.62 11.67
C VAL A 285 -20.85 14.04 11.08
N PRO A 286 -21.30 15.11 11.78
CA PRO A 286 -20.96 16.48 11.42
C PRO A 286 -19.45 16.73 11.54
N GLY A 287 -18.84 17.37 10.54
CA GLY A 287 -17.38 17.57 10.48
C GLY A 287 -16.77 18.26 11.72
N ASP A 288 -17.54 19.16 12.35
CA ASP A 288 -17.09 19.96 13.49
C ASP A 288 -17.13 19.21 14.84
N SER A 289 -17.70 18.00 14.88
CA SER A 289 -17.91 17.20 16.10
C SER A 289 -17.32 15.79 16.03
N ILE A 290 -16.41 15.53 15.08
CA ILE A 290 -15.74 14.24 14.96
C ILE A 290 -14.69 14.09 16.06
N ASP A 291 -14.93 13.14 16.96
CA ASP A 291 -13.94 12.68 17.93
C ASP A 291 -12.75 11.98 17.24
N GLU A 292 -11.66 11.82 17.99
CA GLU A 292 -10.41 11.25 17.49
C GLU A 292 -10.56 9.78 17.06
N GLU A 293 -11.42 9.02 17.74
CA GLU A 293 -11.72 7.62 17.42
C GLU A 293 -12.40 7.51 16.04
N THR A 294 -13.40 8.32 15.78
CA THR A 294 -14.10 8.42 14.51
C THR A 294 -13.15 8.93 13.42
N ARG A 295 -12.28 9.89 13.72
CA ARG A 295 -11.28 10.38 12.75
C ARG A 295 -10.27 9.30 12.36
N SER A 296 -9.90 8.44 13.30
CA SER A 296 -9.00 7.30 13.07
C SER A 296 -9.57 6.21 12.15
N LEU A 297 -10.85 6.31 11.78
CA LEU A 297 -11.44 5.48 10.74
C LEU A 297 -11.08 5.96 9.32
N PHE A 298 -10.72 7.23 9.16
CA PHE A 298 -10.46 7.83 7.85
C PHE A 298 -9.05 7.49 7.31
N HIS A 299 -8.03 7.44 8.17
CA HIS A 299 -6.66 7.10 7.80
C HIS A 299 -5.97 6.21 8.83
N PHE A 300 -4.87 5.57 8.42
CA PHE A 300 -3.97 4.84 9.32
C PHE A 300 -2.91 5.77 9.91
N SER A 301 -2.36 5.41 11.06
CA SER A 301 -1.31 6.18 11.74
C SER A 301 -0.08 6.44 10.86
N GLN A 302 0.30 5.48 10.01
CA GLN A 302 1.42 5.58 9.07
C GLN A 302 1.10 6.42 7.82
N GLU A 303 -0.10 6.31 7.26
CA GLU A 303 -0.50 7.08 6.05
C GLU A 303 -0.69 8.58 6.34
N ARG A 304 -0.85 8.95 7.62
CA ARG A 304 -0.97 10.36 8.02
C ARG A 304 0.24 11.20 7.59
N VAL A 305 1.43 10.61 7.49
CA VAL A 305 2.65 11.33 7.06
C VAL A 305 2.76 11.44 5.54
N GLU A 306 2.08 10.55 4.81
CA GLU A 306 2.16 10.48 3.35
C GLU A 306 1.14 11.39 2.67
N PHE A 307 0.01 11.68 3.34
CA PHE A 307 -1.14 12.40 2.79
C PHE A 307 -1.66 13.55 3.67
N SER A 308 -0.83 14.08 4.58
CA SER A 308 -1.08 15.31 5.35
C SER A 308 -0.72 16.58 4.60
#